data_AF-A0A6N3APB2-F1
#
_entry.id   AF-A0A6N3APB2-F1
#
_cell.length_a   1.000
_cell.length_b   1.000
_cell.length_c   1.000
_cell.angle_alpha   90.00
_cell.angle_beta   90.00
_cell.angle_gamma   90.00
#
_symmetry.space_group_name_H-M   'P 1'
#
loop_
_entity.id
_entity.type
_entity.pdbx_description
1 polymer ?
#
loop_
_entity_poly.entity_id
_entity_poly.type
_entity_poly.pdbx_seq_one_letter_code
_entity_poly.pdbx_strand_id
1 'polypeptide(L)'
;MAKSPITQEYLDELISIPKRIIKNPRKEFTIQSGCRRKTFEVYSDKYNEKFRVFMRQSEMLPENYSIGLQLLCSEFDNDPILFRCNGPHGGNLSLKEHFVTHIHRCKLEDYNGTFYTVEKSIEVTSSYSTFDSAIYYFLTTCSILDAKDYFPSAWNVSLFEK
;
A
#
# COMPACT_ATOMS: atom_id res chain seq x y z
N MET A 1 14.87 22.86 12.86
CA MET A 1 15.26 22.97 11.44
C MET A 1 14.02 23.44 10.69
N ALA A 2 14.15 24.41 9.78
CA ALA A 2 13.00 24.92 9.03
C ALA A 2 12.38 23.76 8.23
N LYS A 3 11.07 23.54 8.42
CA LYS A 3 10.29 22.49 7.77
C LYS A 3 10.33 22.77 6.27
N SER A 4 10.96 21.89 5.48
CA SER A 4 10.78 21.94 4.02
C SER A 4 9.28 21.86 3.73
N PRO A 5 8.74 22.69 2.82
CA PRO A 5 7.34 22.57 2.43
C PRO A 5 7.08 21.16 1.90
N ILE A 6 5.97 20.55 2.31
CA ILE A 6 5.52 19.28 1.73
C ILE A 6 5.15 19.57 0.29
N THR A 7 5.82 18.91 -0.66
CA THR A 7 5.53 19.01 -2.09
C THR A 7 5.00 17.68 -2.62
N GLN A 8 4.40 17.68 -3.81
CA GLN A 8 3.97 16.44 -4.45
C GLN A 8 5.17 15.52 -4.73
N GLU A 9 6.29 16.10 -5.16
CA GLU A 9 7.53 15.38 -5.43
C GLU A 9 8.04 14.66 -4.17
N TYR A 10 7.95 15.31 -3.00
CA TYR A 10 8.30 14.68 -1.73
C TYR A 10 7.39 13.49 -1.41
N LEU A 11 6.08 13.62 -1.61
CA LEU A 11 5.12 12.53 -1.38
C LEU A 11 5.36 11.34 -2.31
N ASP A 12 5.58 11.59 -3.61
CA ASP A 12 5.88 10.55 -4.59
C ASP A 12 7.23 9.87 -4.33
N GLU A 13 8.19 10.63 -3.84
CA GLU A 13 9.48 10.09 -3.42
C GLU A 13 9.33 9.19 -2.19
N LEU A 14 8.57 9.58 -1.16
CA LEU A 14 8.29 8.72 -0.01
C LEU A 14 7.70 7.37 -0.41
N ILE A 15 6.88 7.32 -1.47
CA ILE A 15 6.36 6.07 -2.01
C ILE A 15 7.50 5.20 -2.55
N SER A 16 8.40 5.75 -3.36
CA SER A 16 9.38 5.00 -4.17
C SER A 16 10.78 4.85 -3.56
N ILE A 17 11.11 5.55 -2.47
CA ILE A 17 12.43 5.45 -1.83
C ILE A 17 12.72 4.03 -1.31
N PRO A 18 13.98 3.57 -1.34
CA PRO A 18 14.37 2.30 -0.73
C PRO A 18 13.98 2.20 0.75
N LYS A 19 13.37 1.08 1.12
CA LYS A 19 12.93 0.78 2.50
C LYS A 19 13.33 -0.64 2.89
N ARG A 20 13.83 -0.83 4.11
CA ARG A 20 14.14 -2.15 4.69
C ARG A 20 13.11 -2.54 5.74
N ILE A 21 12.77 -3.83 5.85
CA ILE A 21 11.87 -4.30 6.89
C ILE A 21 12.56 -4.19 8.26
N ILE A 22 11.86 -3.57 9.22
CA ILE A 22 12.32 -3.40 10.60
C ILE A 22 11.46 -4.19 11.59
N LYS A 23 10.25 -4.57 11.19
CA LYS A 23 9.38 -5.46 11.94
C LYS A 23 8.81 -6.46 10.97
N ASN A 24 9.25 -7.71 11.11
CA ASN A 24 9.00 -8.73 10.11
C ASN A 24 7.50 -9.03 9.94
N PRO A 25 7.02 -9.25 8.71
CA PRO A 25 5.70 -9.80 8.51
C PRO A 25 5.60 -11.19 9.13
N ARG A 26 4.41 -11.53 9.63
CA ARG A 26 4.11 -12.91 10.02
C ARG A 26 4.21 -13.83 8.81
N LYS A 27 4.65 -15.07 9.03
CA LYS A 27 4.70 -16.11 7.99
C LYS A 27 3.31 -16.32 7.37
N GLU A 28 2.32 -16.58 8.23
CA GLU A 28 0.93 -16.75 7.82
C GLU A 28 0.11 -15.46 7.95
N PHE A 29 -0.94 -15.34 7.15
CA PHE A 29 -1.97 -14.32 7.34
C PHE A 29 -2.81 -14.67 8.57
N THR A 30 -3.21 -13.65 9.33
CA THR A 30 -4.17 -13.81 10.43
C THR A 30 -5.58 -13.54 9.93
N ILE A 31 -6.55 -14.35 10.34
CA ILE A 31 -7.95 -14.10 10.04
C ILE A 31 -8.54 -13.17 11.10
N GLN A 32 -9.13 -12.07 10.67
CA GLN A 32 -9.83 -11.14 11.55
C GLN A 32 -10.99 -10.46 10.82
N SER A 33 -12.19 -10.61 11.36
CA SER A 33 -13.43 -10.03 10.82
C SER A 33 -13.67 -10.43 9.36
N GLY A 34 -13.46 -11.70 9.01
CA GLY A 34 -13.65 -12.22 7.65
C GLY A 34 -12.62 -11.74 6.63
N CYS A 35 -11.50 -11.16 7.08
CA CYS A 35 -10.37 -10.81 6.23
C CYS A 35 -9.10 -11.53 6.68
N ARG A 36 -8.35 -12.06 5.71
CA ARG A 36 -6.92 -12.37 5.86
C ARG A 36 -6.16 -11.06 6.00
N ARG A 37 -5.35 -10.93 7.04
CA ARG A 37 -4.56 -9.72 7.35
C ARG A 37 -3.10 -10.03 7.56
N LYS A 38 -2.23 -9.13 7.08
CA LYS A 38 -0.80 -9.15 7.34
C LYS A 38 -0.29 -7.72 7.45
N THR A 39 0.59 -7.47 8.41
CA THR A 39 1.15 -6.13 8.66
C THR A 39 2.62 -6.28 9.03
N PHE A 40 3.42 -5.34 8.56
CA PHE A 40 4.83 -5.20 8.89
C PHE A 40 5.24 -3.73 8.85
N GLU A 41 6.43 -3.43 9.34
CA GLU A 41 6.94 -2.06 9.33
C GLU A 41 8.27 -2.02 8.58
N VAL A 42 8.46 -0.95 7.82
CA VAL A 42 9.65 -0.70 7.02
C VAL A 42 10.19 0.68 7.33
N TYR A 43 11.46 0.90 7.02
CA TYR A 43 12.15 2.15 7.33
C TYR A 43 13.06 2.56 6.18
N SER A 44 13.15 3.87 5.93
CA SER A 44 14.06 4.45 4.95
C SER A 44 15.10 5.35 5.61
N ASP A 45 16.37 5.11 5.30
CA ASP A 45 17.49 5.92 5.79
C ASP A 45 17.56 7.31 5.13
N LYS A 46 16.94 7.52 3.95
CA LYS A 46 17.05 8.78 3.19
C LYS A 46 16.51 9.98 3.96
N TYR A 47 15.34 9.80 4.58
CA TYR A 47 14.63 10.83 5.35
C TYR A 47 14.41 10.44 6.82
N ASN A 48 14.96 9.31 7.26
CA ASN A 48 14.75 8.75 8.60
C ASN A 48 13.26 8.51 8.90
N GLU A 49 12.53 7.95 7.93
CA GLU A 49 11.08 7.77 8.00
C GLU A 49 10.69 6.32 8.22
N LYS A 50 9.63 6.12 9.01
CA LYS A 50 9.03 4.80 9.27
C LYS A 50 7.70 4.68 8.54
N PHE A 51 7.41 3.47 8.08
CA PHE A 51 6.18 3.16 7.40
C PHE A 51 5.59 1.85 7.93
N ARG A 52 4.26 1.79 7.95
CA ARG A 52 3.51 0.55 8.14
C ARG A 52 3.02 0.08 6.77
N VAL A 53 3.29 -1.17 6.46
CA VAL A 53 2.64 -1.85 5.34
C VAL A 53 1.52 -2.70 5.89
N PHE A 54 0.32 -2.58 5.32
CA PHE A 54 -0.80 -3.45 5.63
C PHE A 54 -1.30 -4.16 4.37
N MET A 55 -1.74 -5.40 4.54
CA MET A 55 -2.35 -6.24 3.52
C MET A 55 -3.64 -6.82 4.10
N ARG A 56 -4.73 -6.70 3.35
CA ARG A 56 -6.05 -7.21 3.71
C ARG A 56 -6.67 -7.87 2.48
N GLN A 57 -7.30 -9.02 2.66
CA GLN A 57 -8.07 -9.71 1.62
C GLN A 57 -9.31 -10.33 2.27
N SER A 58 -10.48 -10.13 1.69
CA SER A 58 -11.71 -10.78 2.13
C SER A 58 -11.64 -12.30 1.93
N GLU A 59 -12.12 -13.07 2.91
CA GLU A 59 -12.23 -14.52 2.78
C GLU A 59 -13.41 -14.94 1.90
N MET A 60 -14.44 -14.10 1.82
CA MET A 60 -15.65 -14.38 1.05
C MET A 60 -15.55 -13.91 -0.40
N LEU A 61 -14.81 -12.83 -0.64
CA LEU A 61 -14.65 -12.19 -1.95
C LEU A 61 -13.15 -11.94 -2.18
N PRO A 62 -12.37 -12.93 -2.62
CA PRO A 62 -10.91 -12.82 -2.73
C PRO A 62 -10.41 -11.68 -3.63
N GLU A 63 -11.24 -11.22 -4.57
CA GLU A 63 -11.02 -10.05 -5.41
C GLU A 63 -11.09 -8.73 -4.62
N ASN A 64 -11.73 -8.72 -3.45
CA ASN A 64 -11.74 -7.59 -2.54
C ASN A 64 -10.50 -7.66 -1.64
N TYR A 65 -9.48 -6.91 -2.03
CA TYR A 65 -8.23 -6.79 -1.30
C TYR A 65 -7.71 -5.35 -1.29
N SER A 66 -6.81 -5.09 -0.35
CA SER A 66 -6.14 -3.81 -0.18
C SER A 66 -4.73 -3.99 0.37
N ILE A 67 -3.75 -3.35 -0.26
CA ILE A 67 -2.34 -3.34 0.16
C ILE A 67 -1.88 -1.89 0.22
N GLY A 68 -1.50 -1.39 1.39
CA GLY A 68 -1.21 0.02 1.58
C GLY A 68 0.11 0.30 2.28
N LEU A 69 0.73 1.41 1.87
CA LEU A 69 1.90 2.03 2.49
C LEU A 69 1.43 3.23 3.32
N GLN A 70 1.56 3.14 4.63
CA GLN A 70 1.18 4.17 5.58
C GLN A 70 2.42 4.80 6.18
N LEU A 71 2.56 6.11 6.13
CA LEU A 71 3.65 6.84 6.79
C LEU A 71 3.37 6.93 8.30
N LEU A 72 4.34 6.52 9.11
CA LEU A 72 4.30 6.60 10.57
C LEU A 72 5.11 7.82 11.02
N CYS A 73 4.52 9.00 10.88
CA CYS A 73 5.20 10.24 11.17
C CYS A 73 4.34 11.11 12.07
N SER A 74 4.90 11.51 13.20
CA SER A 74 4.22 12.32 14.23
C SER A 74 3.85 13.73 13.76
N GLU A 75 4.39 14.16 12.62
CA GLU A 75 4.10 15.48 12.05
C GLU A 75 2.82 15.53 11.24
N PHE A 76 2.24 14.36 10.92
CA PHE A 76 1.00 14.25 10.18
C PHE A 76 -0.10 13.71 11.08
N ASP A 77 -1.28 14.32 10.97
CA ASP A 77 -2.46 13.82 11.66
C ASP A 77 -2.86 12.45 11.07
N ASN A 78 -2.82 11.42 11.93
CA ASN A 78 -3.40 10.08 11.72
C ASN A 78 -2.68 9.16 10.72
N ASP A 79 -1.35 9.25 10.63
CA ASP A 79 -0.50 8.33 9.85
C ASP A 79 -1.02 8.17 8.40
N PRO A 80 -0.67 9.07 7.47
CA PRO A 80 -1.30 9.12 6.16
C PRO A 80 -0.96 7.90 5.30
N ILE A 81 -1.93 7.42 4.51
CA ILE A 81 -1.69 6.38 3.51
C ILE A 81 -1.22 7.06 2.23
N LEU A 82 0.00 6.73 1.82
CA LEU A 82 0.67 7.35 0.68
C LEU A 82 0.30 6.65 -0.64
N PHE A 83 0.17 5.34 -0.59
CA PHE A 83 -0.04 4.49 -1.76
C PHE A 83 -0.82 3.26 -1.38
N ARG A 84 -1.81 2.88 -2.19
CA ARG A 84 -2.63 1.69 -1.94
C ARG A 84 -3.03 1.00 -3.22
N CYS A 85 -2.77 -0.29 -3.31
CA CYS A 85 -3.28 -1.16 -4.37
C CYS A 85 -4.57 -1.83 -3.89
N ASN A 86 -5.65 -1.68 -4.64
CA ASN A 86 -6.92 -2.31 -4.36
C ASN A 86 -7.38 -3.23 -5.49
N GLY A 87 -8.07 -4.29 -5.08
CA GLY A 87 -8.96 -5.04 -5.96
C GLY A 87 -10.34 -4.38 -6.05
N PRO A 88 -11.23 -4.88 -6.92
CA PRO A 88 -12.60 -4.38 -7.01
C PRO A 88 -13.35 -4.58 -5.68
N HIS A 89 -14.06 -3.55 -5.22
CA HIS A 89 -14.74 -3.60 -3.91
C HIS A 89 -16.06 -2.81 -3.87
N GLY A 90 -16.88 -2.95 -4.90
CA GLY A 90 -18.26 -2.43 -4.92
C GLY A 90 -18.33 -0.94 -5.20
N GLY A 91 -18.09 -0.56 -6.46
CA GLY A 91 -18.27 0.80 -6.93
C GLY A 91 -19.73 1.25 -6.94
N ASN A 92 -19.91 2.56 -7.13
CA ASN A 92 -21.21 3.18 -7.35
C ASN A 92 -21.08 4.23 -8.46
N LEU A 93 -22.19 4.89 -8.83
CA LEU A 93 -22.17 5.87 -9.92
C LEU A 93 -21.22 7.05 -9.66
N SER A 94 -20.91 7.37 -8.40
CA SER A 94 -19.97 8.42 -8.00
C SER A 94 -18.52 7.95 -7.85
N LEU A 95 -18.27 6.63 -7.77
CA LEU A 95 -16.96 6.01 -7.59
C LEU A 95 -16.90 4.75 -8.46
N LYS A 96 -16.83 4.95 -9.77
CA LYS A 96 -16.89 3.86 -10.76
C LYS A 96 -15.60 3.06 -10.79
N GLU A 97 -14.49 3.67 -10.38
CA GLU A 97 -13.16 3.10 -10.35
C GLU A 97 -13.09 1.90 -9.39
N HIS A 98 -13.92 1.89 -8.34
CA HIS A 98 -14.03 0.77 -7.39
C HIS A 98 -14.68 -0.50 -7.99
N PHE A 99 -15.22 -0.44 -9.21
CA PHE A 99 -15.67 -1.65 -9.93
C PHE A 99 -14.52 -2.48 -10.49
N VAL A 100 -13.31 -1.92 -10.54
CA VAL A 100 -12.12 -2.56 -11.13
C VAL A 100 -10.92 -2.44 -10.20
N THR A 101 -9.81 -3.06 -10.57
CA THR A 101 -8.52 -2.84 -9.91
C THR A 101 -8.07 -1.40 -10.06
N HIS A 102 -7.67 -0.80 -8.94
CA HIS A 102 -7.31 0.61 -8.91
C HIS A 102 -6.31 0.90 -7.79
N ILE A 103 -5.57 1.99 -7.99
CA ILE A 103 -4.57 2.50 -7.07
C ILE A 103 -5.12 3.77 -6.43
N HIS A 104 -4.96 3.91 -5.12
CA HIS A 104 -5.01 5.22 -4.49
C HIS A 104 -3.60 5.77 -4.32
N ARG A 105 -3.40 7.02 -4.71
CA ARG A 105 -2.14 7.74 -4.51
C ARG A 105 -2.40 9.03 -3.77
N CYS A 106 -1.55 9.29 -2.78
CA CYS A 106 -1.57 10.53 -2.03
C CYS A 106 -1.18 11.70 -2.94
N LYS A 107 -2.11 12.65 -3.12
CA LYS A 107 -1.88 13.87 -3.88
C LYS A 107 -2.06 15.12 -3.04
N LEU A 108 -1.09 16.02 -3.11
CA LEU A 108 -1.10 17.29 -2.40
C LEU A 108 -2.28 18.18 -2.80
N GLU A 109 -2.80 18.06 -4.03
CA GLU A 109 -3.98 18.81 -4.48
C GLU A 109 -5.25 18.48 -3.67
N ASP A 110 -5.33 17.26 -3.11
CA ASP A 110 -6.43 16.80 -2.26
C ASP A 110 -6.21 17.12 -0.77
N TYR A 111 -5.09 17.74 -0.41
CA TYR A 111 -4.75 18.10 0.97
C TYR A 111 -5.50 19.36 1.40
N ASN A 112 -6.40 19.19 2.38
CA ASN A 112 -7.21 20.28 2.92
C ASN A 112 -6.77 20.70 4.34
N GLY A 113 -5.50 20.46 4.68
CA GLY A 113 -5.00 20.60 6.06
C GLY A 113 -4.99 19.30 6.85
N THR A 114 -5.56 18.21 6.30
CA THR A 114 -5.44 16.85 6.84
C THR A 114 -5.19 15.85 5.72
N PHE A 115 -4.56 14.71 6.04
CA PHE A 115 -4.32 13.66 5.05
C PHE A 115 -5.47 12.65 4.89
N TYR A 116 -6.54 12.80 5.67
CA TYR A 116 -7.74 11.96 5.55
C TYR A 116 -8.39 12.04 4.17
N THR A 117 -8.26 13.17 3.48
CA THR A 117 -8.85 13.38 2.15
C THR A 117 -7.92 12.98 1.01
N VAL A 118 -6.66 12.64 1.32
CA VAL A 118 -5.60 12.55 0.31
C VAL A 118 -5.56 11.17 -0.37
N GLU A 119 -6.28 10.18 0.17
CA GLU A 119 -6.56 8.92 -0.52
C GLU A 119 -7.60 9.05 -1.66
N LYS A 120 -8.09 10.25 -2.00
CA LYS A 120 -9.19 10.40 -2.96
C LYS A 120 -8.77 10.22 -4.42
N SER A 121 -7.51 10.44 -4.76
CA SER A 121 -7.06 10.21 -6.13
C SER A 121 -7.04 8.72 -6.43
N ILE A 122 -7.91 8.30 -7.35
CA ILE A 122 -8.06 6.92 -7.78
C ILE A 122 -7.61 6.80 -9.23
N GLU A 123 -6.73 5.85 -9.49
CA GLU A 123 -6.24 5.51 -10.83
C GLU A 123 -6.60 4.06 -11.14
N VAL A 124 -7.44 3.83 -12.15
CA VAL A 124 -7.68 2.47 -12.66
C VAL A 124 -6.39 1.91 -13.24
N THR A 125 -6.08 0.66 -12.93
CA THR A 125 -4.82 0.04 -13.35
C THR A 125 -5.01 -1.36 -13.92
N SER A 126 -4.17 -1.69 -14.90
CA SER A 126 -3.96 -3.03 -15.44
C SER A 126 -2.60 -3.63 -15.03
N SER A 127 -1.81 -2.93 -14.21
CA SER A 127 -0.47 -3.38 -13.77
C SER A 127 -0.53 -4.59 -12.82
N TYR A 128 -1.69 -4.85 -12.23
CA TYR A 128 -2.01 -6.07 -11.49
C TYR A 128 -3.52 -6.35 -11.63
N SER A 129 -3.91 -7.59 -11.41
CA SER A 129 -5.33 -8.02 -11.46
C SER A 129 -5.74 -8.92 -10.29
N THR A 130 -4.77 -9.50 -9.58
CA THR A 130 -4.98 -10.42 -8.46
C THR A 130 -4.27 -9.92 -7.21
N PHE A 131 -4.64 -10.44 -6.05
CA PHE A 131 -3.96 -10.11 -4.80
C PHE A 131 -2.46 -10.39 -4.85
N ASP A 132 -2.04 -11.54 -5.40
CA ASP A 132 -0.63 -11.91 -5.48
C ASP A 132 0.18 -11.01 -6.44
N SER A 133 -0.40 -10.67 -7.61
CA SER A 133 0.24 -9.72 -8.53
C SER A 133 0.28 -8.30 -7.95
N ALA A 134 -0.73 -7.92 -7.15
CA ALA A 134 -0.74 -6.66 -6.42
C ALA A 134 0.35 -6.62 -5.33
N ILE A 135 0.63 -7.74 -4.63
CA ILE A 135 1.74 -7.83 -3.67
C ILE A 135 3.06 -7.54 -4.38
N TYR A 136 3.33 -8.21 -5.50
CA TYR A 136 4.56 -7.98 -6.27
C TYR A 136 4.67 -6.52 -6.74
N TYR A 137 3.61 -6.00 -7.36
CA TYR A 137 3.57 -4.64 -7.86
C TYR A 137 3.78 -3.62 -6.73
N PHE A 138 3.13 -3.81 -5.58
CA PHE A 138 3.28 -2.95 -4.41
C PHE A 138 4.71 -2.99 -3.86
N LEU A 139 5.28 -4.17 -3.61
CA LEU A 139 6.60 -4.32 -2.99
C LEU A 139 7.71 -3.72 -3.87
N THR A 140 7.59 -3.88 -5.19
CA THR A 140 8.51 -3.28 -6.16
C THR A 140 8.32 -1.78 -6.30
N THR A 141 7.08 -1.30 -6.44
CA THR A 141 6.77 0.14 -6.53
C THR A 141 7.20 0.90 -5.28
N CYS A 142 7.05 0.28 -4.10
CA CYS A 142 7.42 0.88 -2.83
C CYS A 142 8.90 0.69 -2.45
N SER A 143 9.69 0.03 -3.32
CA SER A 143 11.12 -0.27 -3.14
C SER A 143 11.44 -0.96 -1.80
N ILE A 144 10.68 -1.99 -1.45
CA ILE A 144 10.93 -2.79 -0.24
C ILE A 144 12.07 -3.78 -0.51
N LEU A 145 13.26 -3.49 0.02
CA LEU A 145 14.53 -4.10 -0.39
C LEU A 145 14.63 -5.60 -0.11
N ASP A 146 14.17 -6.03 1.06
CA ASP A 146 14.24 -7.39 1.58
C ASP A 146 12.93 -8.17 1.39
N ALA A 147 12.00 -7.63 0.60
CA ALA A 147 10.68 -8.21 0.36
C ALA A 147 10.71 -9.66 -0.12
N LYS A 148 11.67 -10.03 -0.96
CA LYS A 148 11.76 -11.37 -1.57
C LYS A 148 11.96 -12.47 -0.53
N ASP A 149 12.62 -12.18 0.58
CA ASP A 149 12.88 -13.15 1.65
C ASP A 149 11.61 -13.48 2.45
N TYR A 150 10.68 -12.53 2.50
CA TYR A 150 9.42 -12.66 3.24
C TYR A 150 8.21 -12.99 2.36
N PHE A 151 8.27 -12.63 1.07
CA PHE A 151 7.21 -12.85 0.09
C PHE A 151 7.74 -13.57 -1.16
N PRO A 152 8.38 -14.74 -1.03
CA PRO A 152 9.01 -15.42 -2.16
C PRO A 152 8.01 -15.85 -3.25
N SER A 153 6.74 -16.08 -2.90
CA SER A 153 5.67 -16.41 -3.84
C SER A 153 5.29 -15.25 -4.76
N ALA A 154 5.51 -14.00 -4.34
CA ALA A 154 5.23 -12.84 -5.17
C ALA A 154 6.17 -12.74 -6.38
N TRP A 155 7.40 -13.27 -6.25
CA TRP A 155 8.36 -13.37 -7.36
C TRP A 155 8.27 -14.69 -8.14
N ASN A 156 7.68 -15.72 -7.54
CA ASN A 156 7.58 -17.05 -8.13
C ASN A 156 6.11 -17.42 -8.26
N VAL A 157 5.49 -17.00 -9.36
CA VAL A 157 4.13 -17.43 -9.69
C VAL A 157 4.19 -18.92 -10.00
N SER A 158 3.77 -19.75 -9.05
CA SER A 158 3.67 -21.19 -9.29
C SER A 158 2.51 -21.43 -10.26
N LEU A 159 2.80 -21.98 -11.43
CA LEU A 159 1.76 -22.35 -12.42
C LEU A 159 0.88 -23.52 -11.95
N PHE A 160 1.28 -24.19 -10.87
CA PHE A 160 0.58 -25.31 -10.26
C PHE A 160 0.55 -25.13 -8.74
N GLU A 161 -0.62 -25.27 -8.13
CA GLU A 161 -0.74 -25.37 -6.67
C GLU A 161 -0.08 -26.67 -6.19
N LYS A 162 0.61 -26.63 -5.05
CA LYS A 162 1.15 -27.82 -4.38
C LYS A 162 0.16 -28.32 -3.33
#